data_AF-A0A9D6KCZ4-F1
#
_entry.id   AF-A0A9D6KCZ4-F1
#
_cell.length_a   1.000
_cell.length_b   1.000
_cell.length_c   1.000
_cell.angle_alpha   90.00
_cell.angle_beta   90.00
_cell.angle_gamma   90.00
#
_symmetry.space_group_name_H-M   'P 1'
#
loop_
_entity.id
_entity.type
_entity.pdbx_description
1 polymer ?
#
loop_
_entity_poly.entity_id
_entity_poly.type
_entity_poly.pdbx_seq_one_letter_code
_entity_poly.pdbx_strand_id
1 'polypeptide(L)'
;MRISSHIKTVLIGSLWCGLLTIPFMGVWKAALFIVVLIVSGILFRAMLVATVYHKITSFVIANAVRNLKISPVGRNDRQRLFALIGVILLLIVPIFLNNYYLDILTLALLYALLAVGLNITVGLTGLLDLGYAGFYGIGAYTYALLSTRLGFSFWLGVPLGGIVATIFGFLLGIITLRLRGDYLAIVTLGFVQIVYLILNNLDKVTNGPNGILQIGQPSL
;
A
#
# COMPACT_ATOMS: atom_id res chain seq x y z
N MET A 1 -11.99 -35.93 1.86
CA MET A 1 -12.55 -36.19 3.21
C MET A 1 -12.19 -35.13 4.29
N ARG A 2 -11.33 -34.12 4.03
CA ARG A 2 -10.81 -33.14 5.03
C ARG A 2 -11.64 -31.84 5.19
N ILE A 3 -12.66 -31.61 4.36
CA ILE A 3 -13.49 -30.37 4.40
C ILE A 3 -14.54 -30.44 5.51
N SER A 4 -15.06 -31.65 5.81
CA SER A 4 -16.08 -31.87 6.84
C SER A 4 -15.59 -31.55 8.26
N SER A 5 -14.33 -31.83 8.59
CA SER A 5 -13.78 -31.61 9.94
C SER A 5 -13.70 -30.13 10.29
N HIS A 6 -13.35 -29.29 9.32
CA HIS A 6 -13.17 -27.86 9.52
C HIS A 6 -14.47 -27.08 9.68
N ILE A 7 -15.53 -27.48 8.98
CA ILE A 7 -16.87 -26.92 9.14
C ILE A 7 -17.41 -27.27 10.53
N LYS A 8 -17.18 -28.51 10.98
CA LYS A 8 -17.54 -28.94 12.34
C LYS A 8 -16.84 -28.11 13.41
N THR A 9 -15.55 -27.79 13.28
CA THR A 9 -14.83 -26.95 14.25
C THR A 9 -15.38 -25.53 14.34
N VAL A 10 -15.74 -24.90 13.21
CA VAL A 10 -16.32 -23.54 13.20
C VAL A 10 -17.72 -23.55 13.84
N LEU A 11 -18.55 -24.53 13.50
CA LEU A 11 -19.89 -24.70 14.10
C LEU A 11 -19.79 -24.90 15.62
N ILE A 12 -18.95 -25.83 16.06
CA ILE A 12 -18.78 -26.11 17.49
C ILE A 12 -18.25 -24.88 18.23
N GLY A 13 -17.23 -24.18 17.70
CA GLY A 13 -16.69 -22.98 18.32
C GLY A 13 -17.69 -21.83 18.43
N SER A 14 -18.45 -21.55 17.36
CA SER A 14 -19.49 -20.51 17.36
C SER A 14 -20.62 -20.80 18.34
N LEU A 15 -20.98 -22.07 18.52
CA LEU A 15 -22.04 -22.51 19.42
C LEU A 15 -21.61 -22.40 20.89
N TRP A 16 -20.36 -22.74 21.22
CA TRP A 16 -19.80 -22.52 22.57
C TRP A 16 -19.66 -21.04 22.93
N CYS A 17 -19.17 -20.20 22.02
CA CYS A 17 -19.08 -18.74 22.23
C CYS A 17 -20.46 -18.09 22.38
N GLY A 18 -21.46 -18.60 21.66
CA GLY A 18 -22.85 -18.17 21.82
C GLY A 18 -23.47 -18.56 23.15
N LEU A 19 -23.23 -19.78 23.60
CA LEU A 19 -23.77 -20.28 24.86
C LEU A 19 -23.24 -19.48 26.06
N LEU A 20 -21.96 -19.07 26.02
CA LEU A 20 -21.32 -18.27 27.07
C LEU A 20 -21.84 -16.82 27.14
N THR A 21 -22.44 -16.28 26.07
CA THR A 21 -22.95 -14.90 26.04
C THR A 21 -24.43 -14.79 26.46
N ILE A 22 -25.12 -15.92 26.62
CA ILE A 22 -26.53 -16.00 27.07
C ILE A 22 -26.79 -15.25 28.40
N PRO A 23 -25.98 -15.40 29.47
CA PRO A 23 -26.27 -14.74 30.75
C PRO A 23 -26.12 -13.21 30.69
N PHE A 24 -25.40 -12.67 29.71
CA PHE A 24 -25.13 -11.23 29.59
C PHE A 24 -26.08 -10.51 28.62
N MET A 25 -26.51 -11.19 27.55
CA MET A 25 -27.23 -10.55 26.44
C MET A 25 -28.68 -11.02 26.28
N GLY A 26 -29.09 -12.07 27.00
CA GLY A 26 -30.41 -12.69 26.86
C GLY A 26 -30.52 -13.57 25.60
N VAL A 27 -31.46 -14.51 25.63
CA VAL A 27 -31.55 -15.63 24.66
C VAL A 27 -31.67 -15.14 23.21
N TRP A 28 -32.52 -14.13 22.96
CA TRP A 28 -32.76 -13.61 21.61
C TRP A 28 -31.55 -12.89 20.99
N LYS A 29 -30.77 -12.15 21.79
CA LYS A 29 -29.58 -11.44 21.29
C LYS A 29 -28.38 -12.39 21.14
N ALA A 30 -28.26 -13.39 22.03
CA ALA A 30 -27.24 -14.42 21.92
C ALA A 30 -27.43 -15.29 20.65
N ALA A 31 -28.67 -15.62 20.30
CA ALA A 31 -28.98 -16.32 19.04
C ALA A 31 -28.53 -15.52 17.81
N LEU A 32 -28.79 -14.22 17.80
CA LEU A 32 -28.36 -13.32 16.71
C LEU A 32 -26.83 -13.24 16.60
N PHE A 33 -26.14 -13.21 17.75
CA PHE A 33 -24.68 -13.22 17.82
C PHE A 33 -24.06 -14.53 17.26
N ILE A 34 -24.66 -15.69 17.56
CA ILE A 34 -24.24 -16.99 17.01
C ILE A 34 -24.33 -16.99 15.48
N VAL A 35 -25.45 -16.50 14.93
CA VAL A 35 -25.65 -16.44 13.48
C VAL A 35 -24.60 -15.53 12.84
N VAL A 36 -24.31 -14.37 13.43
CA VAL A 36 -23.26 -13.46 12.93
C VAL A 36 -21.87 -14.12 12.95
N LEU A 37 -21.53 -14.86 13.99
CA LEU A 37 -20.24 -15.56 14.08
C LEU A 37 -20.12 -16.70 13.05
N ILE A 38 -21.20 -17.45 12.81
CA ILE A 38 -21.23 -18.51 11.78
C ILE A 38 -21.05 -17.88 10.39
N VAL A 39 -21.79 -16.83 10.08
CA VAL A 39 -21.72 -16.12 8.79
C VAL A 39 -20.33 -15.52 8.58
N SER A 40 -19.78 -14.85 9.60
CA SER A 40 -18.42 -14.29 9.57
C SER A 40 -17.35 -15.36 9.36
N GLY A 41 -17.45 -16.51 10.04
CA GLY A 41 -16.51 -17.63 9.89
C GLY A 41 -16.56 -18.29 8.51
N ILE A 42 -17.75 -18.41 7.92
CA ILE A 42 -17.94 -18.93 6.56
C ILE A 42 -17.38 -17.94 5.53
N LEU A 43 -17.66 -16.65 5.68
CA LEU A 43 -17.12 -15.59 4.80
C LEU A 43 -15.60 -15.50 4.88
N PHE A 44 -15.03 -15.55 6.08
CA PHE A 44 -13.59 -15.54 6.29
C PHE A 44 -12.91 -16.74 5.63
N ARG A 45 -13.51 -17.94 5.72
CA ARG A 45 -13.00 -19.12 5.00
C ARG A 45 -13.16 -19.02 3.49
N ALA A 46 -14.27 -18.51 3.00
CA ALA A 46 -14.47 -18.27 1.57
C ALA A 46 -13.43 -17.28 1.03
N MET A 47 -13.11 -16.23 1.80
CA MET A 47 -12.07 -15.24 1.47
C MET A 47 -10.66 -15.85 1.51
N LEU A 48 -10.34 -16.71 2.49
CA LEU A 48 -9.06 -17.41 2.54
C LEU A 48 -8.89 -18.36 1.34
N VAL A 49 -9.93 -19.13 1.01
CA VAL A 49 -9.90 -20.04 -0.15
C VAL A 49 -9.81 -19.24 -1.44
N ALA A 50 -10.54 -18.12 -1.58
CA ALA A 50 -10.45 -17.23 -2.74
C ALA A 50 -9.04 -16.63 -2.89
N THR A 51 -8.42 -16.18 -1.80
CA THR A 51 -7.05 -15.63 -1.81
C THR A 51 -6.02 -16.69 -2.17
N VAL A 52 -6.15 -17.91 -1.63
CA VAL A 52 -5.27 -19.04 -1.97
C VAL A 52 -5.47 -19.48 -3.42
N TYR A 53 -6.71 -19.56 -3.89
CA TYR A 53 -7.03 -19.91 -5.28
C TYR A 53 -6.50 -18.85 -6.25
N HIS A 54 -6.65 -17.55 -5.93
CA HIS A 54 -6.07 -16.47 -6.70
C HIS A 54 -4.53 -16.55 -6.72
N LYS A 55 -3.88 -16.85 -5.59
CA LYS A 55 -2.41 -16.95 -5.51
C LYS A 55 -1.86 -18.16 -6.28
N ILE A 56 -2.57 -19.29 -6.25
CA ILE A 56 -2.21 -20.49 -7.02
C ILE A 56 -2.44 -20.26 -8.52
N THR A 57 -3.58 -19.71 -8.92
CA THR A 57 -3.85 -19.39 -10.33
C THR A 57 -2.89 -18.34 -10.86
N SER A 58 -2.59 -17.27 -10.10
CA SER A 58 -1.59 -16.28 -10.51
C SER A 58 -0.18 -16.87 -10.58
N PHE A 59 0.17 -17.87 -9.74
CA PHE A 59 1.46 -18.55 -9.79
C PHE A 59 1.57 -19.52 -10.98
N VAL A 60 0.50 -20.28 -11.29
CA VAL A 60 0.43 -21.16 -12.47
C VAL A 60 0.43 -20.35 -13.76
N ILE A 61 -0.36 -19.27 -13.83
CA ILE A 61 -0.38 -18.34 -14.96
C ILE A 61 0.98 -17.65 -15.07
N ALA A 62 1.60 -17.21 -13.98
CA ALA A 62 2.94 -16.61 -14.03
C ALA A 62 4.00 -17.59 -14.52
N ASN A 63 3.98 -18.87 -14.11
CA ASN A 63 4.91 -19.88 -14.62
C ASN A 63 4.62 -20.27 -16.08
N ALA A 64 3.34 -20.32 -16.48
CA ALA A 64 2.94 -20.55 -17.87
C ALA A 64 3.36 -19.37 -18.78
N VAL A 65 3.15 -18.12 -18.33
CA VAL A 65 3.59 -16.89 -19.00
C VAL A 65 5.11 -16.77 -19.02
N ARG A 66 5.83 -17.28 -18.02
CA ARG A 66 7.31 -17.29 -17.99
C ARG A 66 7.90 -18.27 -19.01
N ASN A 67 7.18 -19.34 -19.36
CA ASN A 67 7.56 -20.31 -20.39
C ASN A 67 7.06 -19.95 -21.79
N LEU A 68 6.11 -19.01 -21.89
CA LEU A 68 5.91 -18.28 -23.13
C LEU A 68 7.17 -17.45 -23.32
N LYS A 69 7.98 -17.80 -24.34
CA LYS A 69 8.91 -16.83 -24.93
C LYS A 69 8.08 -15.59 -25.25
N ILE A 70 8.12 -14.60 -24.37
CA ILE A 70 7.66 -13.26 -24.70
C ILE A 70 8.61 -12.83 -25.79
N SER A 71 8.23 -13.03 -27.05
CA SER A 71 8.85 -12.35 -28.17
C SER A 71 9.01 -10.89 -27.72
N PRO A 72 10.21 -10.30 -27.84
CA PRO A 72 10.45 -8.94 -27.38
C PRO A 72 9.31 -8.09 -27.92
N VAL A 73 8.56 -7.42 -27.03
CA VAL A 73 7.35 -6.66 -27.37
C VAL A 73 7.66 -5.89 -28.64
N GLY A 74 7.13 -6.41 -29.76
CA GLY A 74 7.32 -5.81 -31.06
C GLY A 74 6.79 -4.40 -30.91
N ARG A 75 7.63 -3.43 -31.23
CA ARG A 75 7.38 -1.99 -31.18
C ARG A 75 6.11 -1.67 -31.99
N ASN A 76 4.95 -1.90 -31.41
CA ASN A 76 3.67 -1.82 -32.09
C ASN A 76 3.19 -0.38 -31.94
N ASP A 77 3.13 0.35 -33.05
CA ASP A 77 2.72 1.77 -33.04
C ASP A 77 1.34 1.97 -32.40
N ARG A 78 0.47 0.95 -32.45
CA ARG A 78 -0.83 0.93 -31.75
C ARG A 78 -0.70 1.01 -30.22
N GLN A 79 0.25 0.30 -29.60
CA GLN A 79 0.44 0.35 -28.15
C GLN A 79 1.01 1.71 -27.70
N ARG A 80 1.88 2.32 -28.54
CA ARG A 80 2.37 3.68 -28.34
C ARG A 80 1.24 4.70 -28.46
N LEU A 81 0.36 4.53 -29.44
CA LEU A 81 -0.84 5.35 -29.60
C LEU A 81 -1.74 5.28 -28.37
N PHE A 82 -2.05 4.09 -27.85
CA PHE A 82 -2.85 3.95 -26.64
C PHE A 82 -2.18 4.58 -25.40
N ALA A 83 -0.86 4.42 -25.25
CA ALA A 83 -0.12 5.06 -24.17
C ALA A 83 -0.15 6.59 -24.29
N LEU A 84 0.06 7.13 -25.50
CA LEU A 84 0.00 8.57 -25.78
C LEU A 84 -1.39 9.13 -25.53
N ILE A 85 -2.44 8.45 -25.99
CA ILE A 85 -3.84 8.84 -25.73
C ILE A 85 -4.13 8.85 -24.23
N GLY A 86 -3.64 7.86 -23.48
CA GLY A 86 -3.75 7.82 -22.03
C GLY A 86 -3.09 9.01 -21.33
N VAL A 87 -1.87 9.37 -21.75
CA VAL A 87 -1.14 10.54 -21.21
C VAL A 87 -1.86 11.85 -21.53
N ILE A 88 -2.33 12.01 -22.77
CA ILE A 88 -3.08 13.20 -23.21
C ILE A 88 -4.37 13.34 -22.39
N LEU A 89 -5.10 12.25 -22.18
CA LEU A 89 -6.32 12.27 -21.38
C LEU A 89 -6.03 12.67 -19.93
N LEU A 90 -4.94 12.15 -19.34
CA LEU A 90 -4.54 12.49 -17.97
C LEU A 90 -4.18 13.98 -17.80
N LEU A 91 -3.63 14.62 -18.83
CA LEU A 91 -3.33 16.06 -18.84
C LEU A 91 -4.58 16.94 -19.02
N ILE A 92 -5.59 16.47 -19.75
CA ILE A 92 -6.79 17.25 -20.09
C ILE A 92 -7.85 17.17 -19.00
N VAL A 93 -8.02 15.99 -18.38
CA VAL A 93 -9.01 15.74 -17.31
C VAL A 93 -9.02 16.79 -16.19
N PRO A 94 -7.88 17.23 -15.61
CA PRO A 94 -7.91 18.18 -14.49
C PRO A 94 -8.46 19.57 -14.86
N ILE A 95 -8.47 19.94 -16.15
CA ILE A 95 -8.96 21.25 -16.60
C ILE A 95 -10.50 21.34 -16.46
N PHE A 96 -11.20 20.21 -16.49
CA PHE A 96 -12.67 20.16 -16.47
C PHE A 96 -13.24 19.75 -15.11
N LEU A 97 -12.39 19.42 -14.13
CA LEU A 97 -12.81 18.92 -12.81
C LEU A 97 -12.90 20.05 -11.77
N ASN A 98 -13.87 19.93 -10.87
CA ASN A 98 -13.98 20.80 -9.69
C ASN A 98 -12.90 20.42 -8.64
N ASN A 99 -12.51 21.37 -7.78
CA ASN A 99 -11.45 21.22 -6.77
C ASN A 99 -11.59 19.94 -5.92
N TYR A 100 -12.82 19.58 -5.53
CA TYR A 100 -13.07 18.34 -4.79
C TYR A 100 -12.65 17.08 -5.56
N TYR A 101 -12.98 17.00 -6.86
CA TYR A 101 -12.59 15.87 -7.70
C TYR A 101 -11.09 15.90 -8.03
N LEU A 102 -10.49 17.09 -8.08
CA LEU A 102 -9.04 17.25 -8.23
C LEU A 102 -8.29 16.70 -7.01
N ASP A 103 -8.77 16.94 -5.79
CA ASP A 103 -8.15 16.40 -4.58
C ASP A 103 -8.23 14.87 -4.54
N ILE A 104 -9.39 14.31 -4.88
CA ILE A 104 -9.57 12.85 -4.99
C ILE A 104 -8.66 12.26 -6.08
N LEU A 105 -8.60 12.90 -7.24
CA LEU A 105 -7.74 12.46 -8.34
C LEU A 105 -6.26 12.51 -7.96
N THR A 106 -5.84 13.57 -7.25
CA THR A 106 -4.46 13.72 -6.77
C THR A 106 -4.11 12.62 -5.78
N LEU A 107 -5.00 12.32 -4.83
CA LEU A 107 -4.82 11.21 -3.89
C LEU A 107 -4.78 9.86 -4.62
N ALA A 108 -5.66 9.64 -5.60
CA ALA A 108 -5.69 8.41 -6.38
C ALA A 108 -4.38 8.23 -7.19
N LEU A 109 -3.89 9.29 -7.83
CA LEU A 109 -2.62 9.27 -8.56
C LEU A 109 -1.42 9.07 -7.64
N LEU A 110 -1.44 9.65 -6.43
CA LEU A 110 -0.42 9.43 -5.41
C LEU A 110 -0.36 7.96 -4.99
N TYR A 111 -1.51 7.34 -4.67
CA TYR A 111 -1.56 5.92 -4.35
C TYR A 111 -1.19 5.03 -5.55
N ALA A 112 -1.54 5.41 -6.77
CA ALA A 112 -1.12 4.71 -7.98
C ALA A 112 0.40 4.75 -8.15
N LEU A 113 1.03 5.89 -7.89
CA LEU A 113 2.49 6.04 -7.95
C LEU A 113 3.19 5.19 -6.87
N LEU A 114 2.63 5.15 -5.66
CA LEU A 114 3.09 4.26 -4.59
C LEU A 114 2.95 2.78 -4.96
N ALA A 115 1.84 2.39 -5.59
CA ALA A 115 1.61 1.03 -6.07
C ALA A 115 2.60 0.64 -7.18
N VAL A 116 2.91 1.55 -8.11
CA VAL A 116 3.94 1.34 -9.13
C VAL A 116 5.32 1.19 -8.49
N GLY A 117 5.65 2.01 -7.49
CA GLY A 117 6.90 1.87 -6.73
C GLY A 117 7.03 0.50 -6.06
N LEU A 118 5.96 0.03 -5.42
CA LEU A 118 5.91 -1.31 -4.82
C LEU A 118 6.01 -2.42 -5.88
N ASN A 119 5.39 -2.24 -7.05
CA ASN A 119 5.49 -3.20 -8.15
C ASN A 119 6.92 -3.28 -8.72
N ILE A 120 7.65 -2.17 -8.76
CA ILE A 120 9.05 -2.16 -9.18
C ILE A 120 9.91 -2.93 -8.18
N THR A 121 9.74 -2.70 -6.88
CA THR A 121 10.53 -3.42 -5.87
C THR A 121 10.16 -4.89 -5.83
N VAL A 122 8.91 -5.23 -5.56
CA VAL A 122 8.48 -6.62 -5.38
C VAL A 122 8.40 -7.38 -6.71
N GLY A 123 7.89 -6.75 -7.75
CA GLY A 123 7.63 -7.39 -9.04
C GLY A 123 8.89 -7.64 -9.87
N LEU A 124 9.90 -6.76 -9.80
CA LEU A 124 11.15 -6.95 -10.56
C LEU A 124 12.25 -7.66 -9.76
N THR A 125 12.38 -7.37 -8.46
CA THR A 125 13.46 -7.96 -7.64
C THR A 125 13.06 -9.27 -6.97
N GLY A 126 11.75 -9.54 -6.84
CA GLY A 126 11.23 -10.72 -6.13
C GLY A 126 11.42 -10.68 -4.61
N LEU A 127 11.90 -9.56 -4.06
CA LEU A 127 12.08 -9.34 -2.63
C LEU A 127 10.95 -8.48 -2.08
N LEU A 128 10.42 -8.85 -0.91
CA LEU A 128 9.42 -8.05 -0.21
C LEU A 128 10.12 -6.89 0.52
N ASP A 129 10.16 -5.72 -0.11
CA ASP A 129 10.62 -4.46 0.49
C ASP A 129 9.43 -3.56 0.79
N LEU A 130 9.19 -3.30 2.09
CA LEU A 130 8.10 -2.45 2.57
C LEU A 130 8.59 -1.04 2.95
N GLY A 131 9.88 -0.75 2.76
CA GLY A 131 10.54 0.51 3.11
C GLY A 131 10.09 1.71 2.27
N TYR A 132 9.46 1.47 1.12
CA TYR A 132 9.06 2.52 0.17
C TYR A 132 8.15 3.59 0.81
N ALA A 133 7.25 3.20 1.73
CA ALA A 133 6.37 4.13 2.44
C ALA A 133 7.16 5.09 3.36
N GLY A 134 8.27 4.63 3.93
CA GLY A 134 9.17 5.45 4.73
C GLY A 134 9.89 6.49 3.87
N PHE A 135 10.39 6.10 2.69
CA PHE A 135 11.03 7.03 1.75
C PHE A 135 10.06 8.07 1.20
N TYR A 136 8.82 7.66 0.91
CA TYR A 136 7.74 8.58 0.58
C TYR A 136 7.52 9.62 1.68
N GLY A 137 7.43 9.18 2.94
CA GLY A 137 7.29 10.08 4.10
C GLY A 137 8.47 11.05 4.24
N ILE A 138 9.71 10.55 4.16
CA ILE A 138 10.92 11.38 4.25
C ILE A 138 10.92 12.47 3.17
N GLY A 139 10.63 12.11 1.91
CA GLY A 139 10.59 13.06 0.80
C GLY A 139 9.49 14.11 0.97
N ALA A 140 8.27 13.67 1.34
CA ALA A 140 7.12 14.55 1.53
C ALA A 140 7.35 15.55 2.67
N TYR A 141 7.84 15.09 3.83
CA TYR A 141 8.16 15.98 4.95
C TYR A 141 9.33 16.91 4.63
N THR A 142 10.35 16.43 3.92
CA THR A 142 11.47 17.29 3.50
C THR A 142 10.96 18.46 2.65
N TYR A 143 10.09 18.18 1.67
CA TYR A 143 9.47 19.23 0.86
C TYR A 143 8.58 20.16 1.71
N ALA A 144 7.73 19.61 2.58
CA ALA A 144 6.87 20.40 3.45
C ALA A 144 7.66 21.36 4.35
N LEU A 145 8.78 20.92 4.91
CA LEU A 145 9.67 21.76 5.72
C LEU A 145 10.39 22.83 4.87
N LEU A 146 10.90 22.46 3.70
CA LEU A 146 11.56 23.40 2.78
C LEU A 146 10.60 24.51 2.32
N SER A 147 9.37 24.15 2.01
CA SER A 147 8.34 25.10 1.57
C SER A 147 7.91 26.03 2.71
N THR A 148 7.60 25.48 3.90
CA THR A 148 7.04 26.28 5.00
C THR A 148 8.07 27.10 5.78
N ARG A 149 9.28 26.57 6.01
CA ARG A 149 10.30 27.26 6.83
C ARG A 149 11.26 28.11 6.02
N LEU A 150 11.63 27.62 4.84
CA LEU A 150 12.68 28.22 4.01
C LEU A 150 12.11 28.93 2.78
N GLY A 151 10.81 28.81 2.51
CA GLY A 151 10.15 29.49 1.39
C GLY A 151 10.63 29.01 0.02
N PHE A 152 11.21 27.81 -0.07
CA PHE A 152 11.70 27.30 -1.35
C PHE A 152 10.54 27.07 -2.32
N SER A 153 10.77 27.42 -3.58
CA SER A 153 9.85 27.13 -4.69
C SER A 153 9.63 25.62 -4.84
N PHE A 154 8.43 25.23 -5.27
CA PHE A 154 8.05 23.85 -5.58
C PHE A 154 9.09 23.15 -6.46
N TRP A 155 9.57 23.82 -7.50
CA TRP A 155 10.49 23.26 -8.49
C TRP A 155 11.86 22.90 -7.92
N LEU A 156 12.32 23.61 -6.88
CA LEU A 156 13.56 23.28 -6.17
C LEU A 156 13.31 22.31 -5.01
N GLY A 157 12.16 22.43 -4.36
CA GLY A 157 11.78 21.59 -3.24
C GLY A 157 11.62 20.12 -3.61
N VAL A 158 11.06 19.82 -4.79
CA VAL A 158 10.83 18.43 -5.25
C VAL A 158 12.15 17.67 -5.49
N PRO A 159 13.13 18.18 -6.28
CA PRO A 159 14.42 17.53 -6.44
C PRO A 159 15.19 17.38 -5.12
N LEU A 160 15.16 18.40 -4.25
CA LEU A 160 15.81 18.33 -2.94
C LEU A 160 15.19 17.26 -2.05
N GLY A 161 13.87 17.14 -2.03
CA GLY A 161 13.18 16.05 -1.34
C GLY A 161 13.59 14.68 -1.88
N GLY A 162 13.72 14.55 -3.20
CA GLY A 162 14.23 13.35 -3.86
C GLY A 162 15.67 13.01 -3.48
N ILE A 163 16.56 14.01 -3.40
CA ILE A 163 17.96 13.82 -2.98
C ILE A 163 18.01 13.33 -1.53
N VAL A 164 17.26 13.94 -0.63
CA VAL A 164 17.21 13.51 0.78
C VAL A 164 16.68 12.08 0.89
N ALA A 165 15.58 11.75 0.21
CA ALA A 165 15.06 10.39 0.17
C ALA A 165 16.09 9.39 -0.40
N THR A 166 16.85 9.79 -1.43
CA THR A 166 17.92 8.97 -2.02
C THR A 166 19.07 8.72 -1.04
N ILE A 167 19.48 9.73 -0.26
CA ILE A 167 20.52 9.59 0.76
C ILE A 167 20.10 8.57 1.82
N PHE A 168 18.87 8.67 2.33
CA PHE A 168 18.34 7.70 3.30
C PHE A 168 18.15 6.31 2.68
N GLY A 169 17.72 6.24 1.42
CA GLY A 169 17.61 4.99 0.67
C GLY A 169 18.95 4.30 0.46
N PHE A 170 19.99 5.07 0.15
CA PHE A 170 21.35 4.56 0.01
C PHE A 170 21.90 4.06 1.35
N LEU A 171 21.68 4.81 2.43
CA LEU A 171 22.08 4.41 3.77
C LEU A 171 21.41 3.10 4.20
N LEU A 172 20.10 3.00 4.00
CA LEU A 172 19.36 1.77 4.29
C LEU A 172 19.85 0.62 3.40
N GLY A 173 20.03 0.87 2.11
CA GLY A 173 20.55 -0.12 1.16
C GLY A 173 21.89 -0.71 1.61
N ILE A 174 22.82 0.13 2.09
CA ILE A 174 24.11 -0.33 2.62
C ILE A 174 23.92 -1.32 3.77
N ILE A 175 23.02 -1.02 4.69
CA ILE A 175 22.76 -1.84 5.88
C ILE A 175 22.08 -3.16 5.47
N THR A 176 21.18 -3.12 4.49
CA THR A 176 20.36 -4.27 4.11
C THR A 176 20.98 -5.19 3.07
N LEU A 177 22.06 -4.79 2.38
CA LEU A 177 22.75 -5.60 1.36
C LEU A 177 23.17 -7.00 1.83
N ARG A 178 23.30 -7.20 3.15
CA ARG A 178 23.67 -8.49 3.76
C ARG A 178 22.47 -9.38 4.12
N LEU A 179 21.24 -8.86 4.01
CA LEU A 179 20.01 -9.56 4.37
C LEU A 179 19.35 -10.20 3.14
N ARG A 180 18.67 -11.32 3.32
CA ARG A 180 18.00 -12.05 2.23
C ARG A 180 16.57 -12.41 2.60
N GLY A 181 15.67 -12.37 1.61
CA GLY A 181 14.29 -12.82 1.74
C GLY A 181 13.53 -12.12 2.86
N ASP A 182 12.97 -12.91 3.78
CA ASP A 182 12.07 -12.44 4.85
C ASP A 182 12.76 -11.49 5.84
N TYR A 183 14.07 -11.61 6.04
CA TYR A 183 14.83 -10.71 6.92
C TYR A 183 14.86 -9.29 6.37
N LEU A 184 14.88 -9.12 5.04
CA LEU A 184 14.81 -7.80 4.42
C LEU A 184 13.44 -7.15 4.67
N ALA A 185 12.37 -7.93 4.58
CA ALA A 185 11.01 -7.44 4.83
C ALA A 185 10.82 -6.94 6.27
N ILE A 186 11.35 -7.67 7.25
CA ILE A 186 11.26 -7.30 8.67
C ILE A 186 12.02 -5.99 8.93
N VAL A 187 13.24 -5.85 8.41
CA VAL A 187 14.05 -4.64 8.63
C VAL A 187 13.45 -3.42 7.94
N THR A 188 12.93 -3.59 6.72
CA THR A 188 12.30 -2.49 5.98
C THR A 188 10.99 -2.04 6.64
N LEU A 189 10.20 -2.96 7.21
CA LEU A 189 9.07 -2.61 8.07
C LEU A 189 9.49 -1.85 9.32
N GLY A 190 10.54 -2.34 10.00
CA GLY A 190 11.11 -1.65 11.16
C GLY A 190 11.53 -0.22 10.81
N PHE A 191 12.17 -0.03 9.66
CA PHE A 191 12.54 1.29 9.16
C PHE A 191 11.33 2.21 8.96
N VAL A 192 10.26 1.73 8.30
CA VAL A 192 9.03 2.53 8.14
C VAL A 192 8.47 2.95 9.51
N GLN A 193 8.44 2.02 10.47
CA GLN A 193 7.94 2.31 11.81
C GLN A 193 8.82 3.33 12.55
N ILE A 194 10.14 3.23 12.41
CA ILE A 194 11.09 4.20 12.99
C ILE A 194 10.86 5.58 12.38
N VAL A 195 10.75 5.67 11.05
CA VAL A 195 10.46 6.95 10.36
C VAL A 195 9.13 7.52 10.84
N TYR A 196 8.09 6.71 10.92
CA TYR A 196 6.78 7.14 11.44
C TYR A 196 6.85 7.66 12.88
N LEU A 197 7.58 6.97 13.75
CA LEU A 197 7.78 7.40 15.14
C LEU A 197 8.57 8.70 15.23
N ILE A 198 9.65 8.83 14.46
CA ILE A 198 10.45 10.07 14.39
C ILE A 198 9.54 11.22 13.95
N LEU A 199 8.80 11.06 12.85
CA LEU A 199 7.93 12.12 12.34
C LEU A 199 6.84 12.53 13.33
N ASN A 200 6.31 11.61 14.12
CA ASN A 200 5.29 11.92 15.13
C ASN A 200 5.85 12.48 16.45
N ASN A 201 7.07 12.12 16.85
CA ASN A 201 7.66 12.58 18.11
C ASN A 201 8.47 13.88 17.95
N LEU A 202 8.82 14.27 16.72
CA LEU A 202 9.57 15.50 16.44
C LEU A 202 8.67 16.74 16.42
N ASP A 203 7.95 17.00 17.51
CA ASP A 203 6.99 18.11 17.64
C ASP A 203 7.57 19.46 17.19
N LYS A 204 8.82 19.75 17.57
CA LYS A 204 9.51 21.02 17.24
C LYS A 204 9.79 21.19 15.73
N VAL A 205 9.83 20.11 14.97
CA VAL A 205 10.28 20.09 13.57
C VAL A 205 9.11 19.81 12.62
N THR A 206 8.35 18.75 12.89
CA THR A 206 7.25 18.26 12.05
C THR A 206 5.87 18.69 12.54
N ASN A 207 5.79 19.34 13.71
CA ASN A 207 4.53 19.61 14.41
C ASN A 207 3.81 18.33 14.88
N GLY A 208 4.56 17.22 14.96
CA GLY A 208 4.10 15.95 15.52
C GLY A 208 2.87 15.39 14.78
N PRO A 209 1.85 14.91 15.51
CA PRO A 209 0.64 14.33 14.91
C PRO A 209 -0.21 15.31 14.09
N ASN A 210 -0.06 16.62 14.33
CA ASN A 210 -0.83 17.65 13.62
C ASN A 210 -0.35 17.86 12.18
N GLY A 211 0.88 17.41 11.88
CA GLY A 211 1.52 17.60 10.58
C GLY A 211 1.76 19.07 10.22
N ILE A 212 2.24 19.27 9.00
CA ILE A 212 2.60 20.59 8.47
C ILE A 212 1.47 21.12 7.60
N LEU A 213 0.89 22.24 8.01
CA LEU A 213 -0.18 22.95 7.30
C LEU A 213 0.40 24.10 6.46
N GLN A 214 -0.37 24.61 5.50
CA GLN A 214 0.00 25.74 4.63
C GLN A 214 1.25 25.50 3.76
N ILE A 215 1.36 24.31 3.17
CA ILE A 215 2.39 24.04 2.17
C ILE A 215 2.13 24.93 0.95
N GLY A 216 3.17 25.64 0.48
CA GLY A 216 3.07 26.58 -0.62
C GLY A 216 2.59 25.89 -1.89
N GLN A 217 1.60 26.48 -2.55
CA GLN A 217 1.14 25.99 -3.85
C GLN A 217 2.26 26.16 -4.89
N PRO A 218 2.38 25.24 -5.87
CA PRO A 218 3.33 25.42 -6.95
C PRO A 218 3.00 26.71 -7.73
N SER A 219 3.80 27.76 -7.50
CA SER A 219 3.77 28.98 -8.30
C SER A 219 4.58 28.76 -9.59
N LEU A 220 3.99 29.13 -10.73
CA LEU A 220 4.72 29.27 -12.00
C LEU A 220 5.67 30.47 -11.94
#